data_AF-A0A218QSF0-F1
#
_entry.id   AF-A0A218QSF0-F1
#
_cell.length_a   1.000
_cell.length_b   1.000
_cell.length_c   1.000
_cell.angle_alpha   90.00
_cell.angle_beta   90.00
_cell.angle_gamma   90.00
#
_symmetry.space_group_name_H-M   'P 1'
#
loop_
_entity.id
_entity.type
_entity.pdbx_description
1 polymer ?
#
loop_
_entity_poly.entity_id
_entity_poly.type
_entity_poly.pdbx_seq_one_letter_code
_entity_poly.pdbx_strand_id
1 'polypeptide(L)'
;MSITQNYKLNLIQWYPGHIAKAEKKLKEQLKRVDVVLEVRDARIPLATNHPQMTEWVGSKERVLVLNRVDMITPIARSLWTDWFQRQGEVPYFTNAQQGQGVNAVSKAAQAAGVEINKRRSDRGMLPRPVRAVVIGFPNVGKSALINRLVGKRVVESAARPGVTRSLRWVRISEQLELLDAPGVIPLKLEDQEAALKLAICDDIGEASYDNQLVASALADLLLYLEAVATNVLPKKPLETRYELDPTTDTGEAYLHALAEHRFKGDVERTARQLLTDFRKGFLGTIPLELPPNALTSFSSIF
;
A
#
# COMPACT_ATOMS: atom_id res chain seq x y z
N MET A 1 -21.02 11.50 -4.72
CA MET A 1 -20.44 11.99 -5.99
C MET A 1 -19.04 11.43 -6.09
N SER A 2 -18.64 10.88 -7.25
CA SER A 2 -17.27 10.36 -7.39
C SER A 2 -16.32 11.55 -7.44
N ILE A 3 -15.31 11.58 -6.56
CA ILE A 3 -14.29 12.65 -6.50
C ILE A 3 -13.59 12.83 -7.86
N THR A 4 -13.56 11.78 -8.68
CA THR A 4 -12.98 11.82 -10.02
C THR A 4 -13.78 12.63 -11.03
N GLN A 5 -15.03 13.00 -10.77
CA GLN A 5 -15.81 13.85 -11.70
C GLN A 5 -15.24 15.27 -11.80
N ASN A 6 -14.55 15.76 -10.76
CA ASN A 6 -13.93 17.08 -10.74
C ASN A 6 -12.56 17.13 -11.46
N TYR A 7 -11.94 15.97 -11.72
CA TYR A 7 -10.59 15.89 -12.28
C TYR A 7 -10.62 15.14 -13.62
N LYS A 8 -10.02 15.72 -14.68
CA LYS A 8 -10.04 15.12 -16.04
C LYS A 8 -9.64 13.63 -16.02
N LEU A 9 -10.28 12.85 -16.89
CA LEU A 9 -10.25 11.38 -17.01
C LEU A 9 -8.87 10.70 -17.16
N ASN A 10 -7.75 11.43 -17.19
CA ASN A 10 -6.39 10.88 -17.37
C ASN A 10 -5.41 11.44 -16.31
N LEU A 11 -5.74 11.28 -15.03
CA LEU A 11 -4.90 11.74 -13.92
C LEU A 11 -3.54 11.01 -13.85
N ILE A 12 -3.54 9.73 -14.29
CA ILE A 12 -2.40 8.83 -14.18
C ILE A 12 -1.94 8.37 -15.58
N GLN A 13 -0.65 8.54 -15.86
CA GLN A 13 0.03 8.05 -17.06
C GLN A 13 0.78 6.75 -16.78
N TRP A 14 0.42 5.70 -17.52
CA TRP A 14 1.01 4.36 -17.39
C TRP A 14 2.13 4.11 -18.41
N TYR A 15 3.07 3.22 -18.05
CA TYR A 15 4.18 2.81 -18.91
C TYR A 15 4.13 1.30 -19.22
N PRO A 16 3.32 0.87 -20.21
CA PRO A 16 2.98 -0.54 -20.43
C PRO A 16 4.19 -1.46 -20.66
N GLY A 17 5.22 -0.99 -21.37
CA GLY A 17 6.42 -1.79 -21.66
C GLY A 17 7.20 -2.18 -20.41
N HIS A 18 7.37 -1.25 -19.46
CA HIS A 18 8.04 -1.52 -18.18
C HIS A 18 7.20 -2.46 -17.31
N ILE A 19 5.88 -2.23 -17.29
CA ILE A 19 4.92 -3.03 -16.53
C ILE A 19 4.93 -4.49 -17.02
N ALA A 20 4.77 -4.72 -18.33
CA ALA A 20 4.76 -6.06 -18.93
C ALA A 20 6.07 -6.82 -18.66
N LYS A 21 7.21 -6.12 -18.71
CA LYS A 21 8.52 -6.72 -18.40
C LYS A 21 8.62 -7.14 -16.93
N ALA A 22 8.15 -6.31 -16.00
CA ALA A 22 8.15 -6.62 -14.57
C ALA A 22 7.22 -7.81 -14.27
N GLU A 23 6.01 -7.82 -14.85
CA GLU A 23 5.03 -8.88 -14.70
C GLU A 23 5.56 -10.23 -15.23
N LYS A 24 6.13 -10.25 -16.45
CA LYS A 24 6.73 -11.46 -17.03
C LYS A 24 7.84 -12.02 -16.13
N LYS A 25 8.72 -11.15 -15.65
CA LYS A 25 9.83 -11.52 -14.76
C LYS A 25 9.30 -12.10 -13.44
N LEU A 26 8.24 -11.52 -12.87
CA LEU A 26 7.60 -12.05 -11.66
C LEU A 26 6.98 -13.44 -11.91
N LYS A 27 6.23 -13.62 -12.99
CA LYS A 27 5.61 -14.91 -13.36
C LYS A 27 6.63 -16.05 -13.50
N GLU A 28 7.82 -15.76 -14.03
CA GLU A 28 8.90 -16.75 -14.11
C GLU A 28 9.42 -17.16 -12.72
N GLN A 29 9.46 -16.23 -11.76
CA GLN A 29 9.91 -16.52 -10.39
C GLN A 29 8.85 -17.21 -9.54
N LEU A 30 7.57 -16.91 -9.78
CA LEU A 30 6.46 -17.57 -9.10
C LEU A 30 6.47 -19.09 -9.29
N LYS A 31 7.11 -19.61 -10.34
CA LYS A 31 7.32 -21.05 -10.54
C LYS A 31 8.34 -21.67 -9.58
N ARG A 32 9.16 -20.86 -8.91
CA ARG A 32 10.29 -21.28 -8.07
C ARG A 32 10.08 -21.03 -6.58
N VAL A 33 8.90 -20.52 -6.20
CA VAL A 33 8.54 -20.14 -4.83
C VAL A 33 7.41 -21.04 -4.34
N ASP A 34 7.41 -21.28 -3.04
CA ASP A 34 6.46 -22.10 -2.33
C ASP A 34 5.43 -21.25 -1.57
N VAL A 35 5.80 -20.02 -1.15
CA VAL A 35 4.97 -19.07 -0.38
C VAL A 35 5.00 -17.69 -1.01
N VAL A 36 3.86 -16.98 -1.00
CA VAL A 36 3.75 -15.58 -1.43
C VAL A 36 3.46 -14.69 -0.22
N LEU A 37 4.32 -13.71 0.03
CA LEU A 37 4.07 -12.62 0.97
C LEU A 37 3.54 -11.44 0.15
N GLU A 38 2.22 -11.25 0.18
CA GLU A 38 1.61 -10.10 -0.47
C GLU A 38 1.65 -8.91 0.48
N VAL A 39 2.28 -7.81 0.04
CA VAL A 39 2.39 -6.58 0.82
C VAL A 39 1.51 -5.51 0.19
N ARG A 40 0.58 -4.99 1.00
CA ARG A 40 -0.32 -3.89 0.68
C ARG A 40 -0.08 -2.70 1.60
N ASP A 41 -0.48 -1.51 1.17
CA ASP A 41 -0.48 -0.32 2.02
C ASP A 41 -1.77 -0.31 2.86
N ALA A 42 -1.62 -0.22 4.18
CA ALA A 42 -2.74 -0.26 5.12
C ALA A 42 -3.70 0.93 4.96
N ARG A 43 -3.25 2.05 4.38
CA ARG A 43 -4.11 3.22 4.10
C ARG A 43 -5.06 2.96 2.94
N ILE A 44 -4.68 2.08 2.02
CA ILE A 44 -5.42 1.75 0.77
C ILE A 44 -5.39 0.24 0.44
N PRO A 45 -5.93 -0.64 1.31
CA PRO A 45 -5.77 -2.10 1.18
C PRO A 45 -6.42 -2.73 -0.04
N LEU A 46 -7.40 -2.09 -0.67
CA LEU A 46 -8.05 -2.57 -1.89
C LEU A 46 -7.39 -1.99 -3.13
N ALA A 47 -7.05 -0.70 -3.15
CA ALA A 47 -6.34 -0.11 -4.29
C ALA A 47 -4.95 -0.74 -4.53
N THR A 48 -4.30 -1.24 -3.47
CA THR A 48 -3.02 -1.98 -3.57
C THR A 48 -3.20 -3.49 -3.74
N ASN A 49 -4.41 -3.98 -4.01
CA ASN A 49 -4.66 -5.36 -4.43
C ASN A 49 -4.40 -5.51 -5.93
N HIS A 50 -3.50 -6.41 -6.32
CA HIS A 50 -3.28 -6.67 -7.73
C HIS A 50 -4.38 -7.57 -8.30
N PRO A 51 -5.06 -7.22 -9.42
CA PRO A 51 -6.16 -8.02 -9.97
C PRO A 51 -5.81 -9.48 -10.26
N GLN A 52 -4.57 -9.75 -10.67
CA GLN A 52 -4.06 -11.10 -10.94
C GLN A 52 -3.47 -11.82 -9.71
N MET A 53 -3.56 -11.26 -8.51
CA MET A 53 -2.95 -11.85 -7.32
C MET A 53 -3.41 -13.29 -7.08
N THR A 54 -4.72 -13.55 -7.20
CA THR A 54 -5.31 -14.89 -7.04
C THR A 54 -4.73 -15.89 -8.05
N GLU A 55 -4.58 -15.48 -9.32
CA GLU A 55 -3.98 -16.31 -10.37
C GLU A 55 -2.51 -16.63 -10.06
N TRP A 56 -1.74 -15.63 -9.62
CA TRP A 56 -0.32 -15.74 -9.33
C TRP A 56 -0.01 -16.64 -8.13
N VAL A 57 -0.82 -16.49 -7.08
CA VAL A 57 -0.76 -17.32 -5.88
C VAL A 57 -1.13 -18.76 -6.24
N GLY A 58 -2.26 -18.96 -6.93
CA GLY A 58 -2.77 -20.28 -7.27
C GLY A 58 -3.00 -21.12 -6.01
N SER A 59 -2.36 -22.28 -5.91
CA SER A 59 -2.43 -23.18 -4.75
C SER A 59 -1.34 -22.96 -3.69
N LYS A 60 -0.52 -21.90 -3.83
CA LYS A 60 0.54 -21.58 -2.87
C LYS A 60 -0.06 -20.95 -1.61
N GLU A 61 0.67 -21.08 -0.51
CA GLU A 61 0.32 -20.37 0.72
C GLU A 61 0.53 -18.86 0.54
N ARG A 62 -0.44 -18.05 0.97
CA ARG A 62 -0.42 -16.59 0.87
C ARG A 62 -0.43 -15.98 2.26
N VAL A 63 0.58 -15.18 2.57
CA VAL A 63 0.65 -14.36 3.77
C VAL A 63 0.32 -12.92 3.39
N LEU A 64 -0.87 -12.44 3.75
CA LEU A 64 -1.28 -11.06 3.52
C LEU A 64 -0.66 -10.13 4.57
N VAL A 65 0.11 -9.16 4.12
CA VAL A 65 0.78 -8.16 4.96
C VAL A 65 0.20 -6.78 4.65
N LEU A 66 -0.38 -6.13 5.66
CA LEU A 66 -0.83 -4.73 5.57
C LEU A 66 0.22 -3.86 6.26
N ASN A 67 1.08 -3.22 5.46
CA ASN A 67 2.19 -2.41 5.95
C ASN A 67 1.79 -0.93 6.14
N ARG A 68 2.61 -0.17 6.88
CA ARG A 68 2.33 1.21 7.29
C ARG A 68 1.14 1.33 8.25
N VAL A 69 1.00 0.37 9.16
CA VAL A 69 -0.07 0.37 10.17
C VAL A 69 -0.05 1.62 11.06
N ASP A 70 1.11 2.26 11.22
CA ASP A 70 1.31 3.52 11.91
C ASP A 70 0.62 4.72 11.22
N MET A 71 0.15 4.55 9.99
CA MET A 71 -0.52 5.59 9.21
C MET A 71 -2.05 5.46 9.21
N ILE A 72 -2.61 4.48 9.94
CA ILE A 72 -4.06 4.29 10.07
C ILE A 72 -4.50 4.28 11.53
N THR A 73 -5.75 4.61 11.80
CA THR A 73 -6.28 4.57 13.16
C THR A 73 -6.49 3.14 13.65
N PRO A 74 -6.45 2.89 14.98
CA PRO A 74 -6.79 1.60 15.56
C PRO A 74 -8.19 1.11 15.16
N ILE A 75 -9.14 2.03 15.03
CA ILE A 75 -10.52 1.73 14.59
C ILE A 75 -10.50 1.19 13.15
N ALA A 76 -9.84 1.89 12.22
CA ALA A 76 -9.71 1.43 10.85
C ALA A 76 -9.02 0.06 10.75
N ARG A 77 -7.97 -0.16 11.56
CA ARG A 77 -7.30 -1.46 11.66
C ARG A 77 -8.25 -2.57 12.11
N SER A 78 -9.09 -2.33 13.11
CA SER A 78 -10.09 -3.31 13.58
C SER A 78 -11.09 -3.63 12.47
N LEU A 79 -11.64 -2.60 11.83
CA LEU A 79 -12.60 -2.76 10.73
C LEU A 79 -12.02 -3.59 9.58
N TRP A 80 -10.77 -3.31 9.17
CA TRP A 80 -10.08 -4.11 8.15
C TRP A 80 -9.83 -5.54 8.61
N THR A 81 -9.45 -5.75 9.88
CA THR A 81 -9.25 -7.10 10.44
C THR A 81 -10.51 -7.94 10.29
N ASP A 82 -11.65 -7.42 10.73
CA ASP A 82 -12.93 -8.12 10.66
C ASP A 82 -13.36 -8.38 9.21
N TRP A 83 -13.14 -7.41 8.32
CA TRP A 83 -13.49 -7.54 6.91
C TRP A 83 -12.68 -8.65 6.24
N PHE A 84 -11.36 -8.65 6.38
CA PHE A 84 -10.51 -9.70 5.78
C PHE A 84 -10.82 -11.08 6.37
N GLN A 85 -11.06 -11.18 7.69
CA GLN A 85 -11.43 -12.45 8.32
C GLN A 85 -12.74 -13.02 7.77
N ARG A 86 -13.75 -12.18 7.49
CA ARG A 86 -14.99 -12.61 6.83
C ARG A 86 -14.77 -13.08 5.39
N GLN A 87 -13.71 -12.61 4.73
CA GLN A 87 -13.27 -13.12 3.42
C GLN A 87 -12.40 -14.39 3.54
N GLY A 88 -12.15 -14.90 4.75
CA GLY A 88 -11.26 -16.04 4.99
C GLY A 88 -9.77 -15.71 4.91
N GLU A 89 -9.40 -14.42 4.94
CA GLU A 89 -8.02 -13.96 4.93
C GLU A 89 -7.55 -13.52 6.32
N VAL A 90 -6.28 -13.73 6.63
CA VAL A 90 -5.65 -13.28 7.89
C VAL A 90 -4.66 -12.16 7.61
N PRO A 91 -5.00 -10.89 7.87
CA PRO A 91 -4.11 -9.77 7.63
C PRO A 91 -3.06 -9.64 8.75
N TYR A 92 -1.78 -9.58 8.36
CA TYR A 92 -0.68 -9.27 9.26
C TYR A 92 -0.32 -7.79 9.14
N PHE A 93 -0.70 -7.00 10.14
CA PHE A 93 -0.39 -5.58 10.17
C PHE A 93 1.06 -5.33 10.60
N THR A 94 1.77 -4.49 9.84
CA THR A 94 3.19 -4.19 10.08
C THR A 94 3.50 -2.70 9.96
N ASN A 95 4.52 -2.27 10.70
CA ASN A 95 5.32 -1.11 10.35
C ASN A 95 6.72 -1.63 10.02
N ALA A 96 6.98 -1.93 8.75
CA ALA A 96 8.27 -2.45 8.30
C ALA A 96 9.43 -1.46 8.48
N GLN A 97 9.16 -0.15 8.61
CA GLN A 97 10.23 0.81 8.90
C GLN A 97 10.68 0.71 10.35
N GLN A 98 9.78 0.46 11.30
CA GLN A 98 10.10 0.36 12.73
C GLN A 98 10.19 -1.09 13.26
N GLY A 99 9.81 -2.08 12.46
CA GLY A 99 9.83 -3.51 12.81
C GLY A 99 8.57 -4.02 13.53
N GLN A 100 7.57 -3.17 13.78
CA GLN A 100 6.31 -3.57 14.43
C GLN A 100 5.60 -4.65 13.60
N GLY A 101 5.16 -5.73 14.24
CA GLY A 101 4.38 -6.81 13.61
C GLY A 101 5.17 -7.77 12.70
N VAL A 102 6.42 -7.45 12.34
CA VAL A 102 7.22 -8.25 11.39
C VAL A 102 7.48 -9.68 11.89
N ASN A 103 7.62 -9.86 13.21
CA ASN A 103 7.80 -11.19 13.80
C ASN A 103 6.61 -12.13 13.54
N ALA A 104 5.38 -11.61 13.48
CA ALA A 104 4.20 -12.42 13.18
C ALA A 104 4.22 -12.91 11.71
N VAL A 105 4.63 -12.04 10.78
CA VAL A 105 4.85 -12.41 9.37
C VAL A 105 5.90 -13.50 9.23
N SER A 106 7.03 -13.37 9.95
CA SER A 106 8.09 -14.39 9.94
C SER A 106 7.59 -15.75 10.42
N LYS A 107 6.84 -15.78 11.54
CA LYS A 107 6.23 -17.01 12.07
C LYS A 107 5.23 -17.61 11.09
N ALA A 108 4.39 -16.80 10.45
CA ALA A 108 3.42 -17.27 9.46
C ALA A 108 4.11 -17.89 8.24
N ALA A 109 5.15 -17.25 7.70
CA ALA A 109 5.93 -17.77 6.58
C ALA A 109 6.68 -19.07 6.94
N GLN A 110 7.19 -19.17 8.17
CA GLN A 110 7.83 -20.40 8.66
C GLN A 110 6.83 -21.53 8.85
N ALA A 111 5.65 -21.26 9.43
CA ALA A 111 4.59 -22.26 9.62
C ALA A 111 4.10 -22.81 8.27
N ALA A 112 3.87 -21.93 7.29
CA ALA A 112 3.59 -22.31 5.91
C ALA A 112 4.67 -23.26 5.36
N GLY A 113 5.92 -22.92 5.61
CA GLY A 113 7.06 -23.71 5.18
C GLY A 113 7.17 -25.10 5.81
N VAL A 114 6.87 -25.22 7.10
CA VAL A 114 6.82 -26.50 7.82
C VAL A 114 5.75 -27.41 7.21
N GLU A 115 4.55 -26.87 6.97
CA GLU A 115 3.44 -27.62 6.36
C GLU A 115 3.77 -28.08 4.93
N ILE A 116 4.41 -27.23 4.13
CA ILE A 116 4.88 -27.59 2.79
C ILE A 116 5.90 -28.73 2.85
N ASN A 117 6.85 -28.69 3.79
CA ASN A 117 7.86 -29.74 3.94
C ASN A 117 7.25 -31.04 4.47
N LYS A 118 6.24 -30.98 5.34
CA LYS A 118 5.48 -32.16 5.77
C LYS A 118 4.86 -32.88 4.57
N ARG A 119 4.15 -32.14 3.70
CA ARG A 119 3.57 -32.68 2.46
C ARG A 119 4.61 -33.24 1.49
N ARG A 120 5.84 -32.71 1.49
CA ARG A 120 6.97 -33.26 0.70
C ARG A 120 7.42 -34.60 1.28
N SER A 121 7.60 -34.68 2.59
CA SER A 121 7.98 -35.91 3.28
C SER A 121 6.93 -37.01 3.12
N ASP A 122 5.64 -36.68 3.19
CA ASP A 122 4.54 -37.63 2.93
C ASP A 122 4.59 -38.22 1.51
N ARG A 123 5.26 -37.53 0.57
CA ARG A 123 5.50 -37.98 -0.81
C ARG A 123 6.90 -38.58 -1.03
N GLY A 124 7.65 -38.85 0.04
CA GLY A 124 9.01 -39.40 -0.01
C GLY A 124 10.10 -38.43 -0.47
N MET A 125 9.84 -37.12 -0.47
CA MET A 125 10.82 -36.10 -0.86
C MET A 125 11.58 -35.58 0.37
N LEU A 126 12.86 -35.25 0.19
CA LEU A 126 13.67 -34.61 1.22
C LEU A 126 13.17 -33.18 1.50
N PRO A 127 13.18 -32.73 2.78
CA PRO A 127 12.86 -31.35 3.12
C PRO A 127 13.93 -30.42 2.56
N ARG A 128 13.51 -29.20 2.19
CA ARG A 128 14.42 -28.12 1.75
C ARG A 128 13.96 -26.78 2.31
N PRO A 129 14.84 -25.75 2.32
CA PRO A 129 14.44 -24.40 2.66
C PRO A 129 13.25 -23.96 1.79
N VAL A 130 12.29 -23.32 2.43
CA VAL A 130 11.07 -22.81 1.82
C VAL A 130 11.40 -21.51 1.14
N ARG A 131 10.99 -21.42 -0.12
CA ARG A 131 11.25 -20.25 -0.95
C ARG A 131 10.02 -19.37 -0.94
N ALA A 132 10.18 -18.15 -0.47
CA ALA A 132 9.11 -17.18 -0.39
C ALA A 132 9.42 -15.97 -1.27
N VAL A 133 8.41 -15.34 -1.84
CA VAL A 133 8.55 -14.11 -2.62
C VAL A 133 7.72 -13.01 -2.01
N VAL A 134 8.27 -11.80 -1.97
CA VAL A 134 7.54 -10.60 -1.51
C VAL A 134 6.99 -9.87 -2.73
N ILE A 135 5.67 -9.76 -2.84
CA ILE A 135 4.95 -9.18 -4.00
C ILE A 135 4.09 -8.02 -3.52
N GLY A 136 3.92 -7.01 -4.37
CA GLY A 136 3.03 -5.88 -4.12
C GLY A 136 3.35 -4.72 -5.06
N PHE A 137 2.57 -3.66 -4.98
CA PHE A 137 2.81 -2.42 -5.72
C PHE A 137 4.19 -1.81 -5.38
N PRO A 138 4.76 -0.95 -6.22
CA PRO A 138 5.92 -0.14 -5.85
C PRO A 138 5.74 0.58 -4.52
N ASN A 139 6.84 0.83 -3.82
CA ASN A 139 6.90 1.62 -2.59
C ASN A 139 6.07 1.17 -1.36
N VAL A 140 5.14 0.20 -1.45
CA VAL A 140 4.35 -0.33 -0.31
C VAL A 140 5.17 -0.88 0.88
N GLY A 141 6.50 -0.96 0.75
CA GLY A 141 7.43 -1.26 1.84
C GLY A 141 8.06 -2.66 1.79
N LYS A 142 8.02 -3.33 0.63
CA LYS A 142 8.61 -4.66 0.40
C LYS A 142 10.06 -4.78 0.87
N SER A 143 10.93 -3.88 0.42
CA SER A 143 12.37 -3.91 0.76
C SER A 143 12.63 -3.62 2.25
N ALA A 144 11.83 -2.74 2.87
CA ALA A 144 11.88 -2.52 4.32
C ALA A 144 11.48 -3.78 5.08
N LEU A 145 10.40 -4.46 4.64
CA LEU A 145 9.93 -5.71 5.25
C LEU A 145 11.01 -6.80 5.14
N ILE A 146 11.63 -6.95 3.96
CA ILE A 146 12.73 -7.90 3.75
C ILE A 146 13.90 -7.61 4.69
N ASN A 147 14.37 -6.35 4.75
CA ASN A 147 15.47 -5.98 5.65
C ASN A 147 15.16 -6.28 7.12
N ARG A 148 13.92 -6.06 7.55
CA ARG A 148 13.49 -6.40 8.92
C ARG A 148 13.40 -7.89 9.17
N LEU A 149 12.85 -8.65 8.21
CA LEU A 149 12.79 -10.11 8.29
C LEU A 149 14.19 -10.74 8.33
N VAL A 150 15.16 -10.14 7.64
CA VAL A 150 16.57 -10.60 7.60
C VAL A 150 17.39 -10.10 8.79
N GLY A 151 16.90 -9.08 9.52
CA GLY A 151 17.60 -8.48 10.66
C GLY A 151 18.81 -7.60 10.30
N LYS A 152 19.08 -7.37 9.02
CA LYS A 152 20.15 -6.49 8.52
C LYS A 152 19.78 -5.88 7.18
N ARG A 153 20.40 -4.76 6.83
CA ARG A 153 20.16 -4.06 5.55
C ARG A 153 20.83 -4.80 4.39
N VAL A 154 20.05 -5.61 3.67
CA VAL A 154 20.50 -6.43 2.52
C VAL A 154 19.97 -5.95 1.18
N VAL A 155 18.84 -5.23 1.20
CA VAL A 155 18.21 -4.61 0.04
C VAL A 155 18.17 -3.10 0.27
N GLU A 156 18.42 -2.33 -0.79
CA GLU A 156 18.21 -0.88 -0.73
C GLU A 156 16.71 -0.57 -0.58
N SER A 157 16.35 0.11 0.50
CA SER A 157 14.97 0.55 0.76
C SER A 157 14.91 2.05 0.55
N ALA A 158 14.59 2.49 -0.67
CA ALA A 158 14.33 3.88 -1.00
C ALA A 158 13.04 3.97 -1.82
N ALA A 159 12.22 5.00 -1.56
CA ALA A 159 11.00 5.29 -2.29
C ALA A 159 11.32 5.94 -3.66
N ARG A 160 12.08 5.23 -4.50
CA ARG A 160 12.35 5.65 -5.87
C ARG A 160 12.03 4.48 -6.80
N PRO A 161 11.25 4.68 -7.88
CA PRO A 161 11.04 3.66 -8.89
C PRO A 161 12.38 3.11 -9.40
N GLY A 162 12.49 1.77 -9.52
CA GLY A 162 13.67 1.12 -10.10
C GLY A 162 14.85 0.85 -9.15
N VAL A 163 14.69 1.03 -7.82
CA VAL A 163 15.72 0.70 -6.82
C VAL A 163 16.04 -0.81 -6.76
N THR A 164 15.02 -1.69 -6.82
CA THR A 164 15.23 -3.14 -6.98
C THR A 164 15.57 -3.46 -8.45
N ARG A 165 16.86 -3.39 -8.80
CA ARG A 165 17.34 -3.59 -10.19
C ARG A 165 17.44 -5.07 -10.61
N SER A 166 17.62 -5.99 -9.65
CA SER A 166 17.74 -7.43 -9.90
C SER A 166 17.05 -8.25 -8.82
N LEU A 167 16.48 -9.38 -9.23
CA LEU A 167 15.91 -10.36 -8.30
C LEU A 167 17.04 -11.01 -7.51
N ARG A 168 16.97 -10.96 -6.18
CA ARG A 168 17.99 -11.57 -5.32
C ARG A 168 17.34 -12.46 -4.29
N TRP A 169 17.87 -13.68 -4.15
CA TRP A 169 17.56 -14.55 -3.04
C TRP A 169 18.34 -14.13 -1.79
N VAL A 170 17.63 -14.00 -0.68
CA VAL A 170 18.16 -13.64 0.62
C VAL A 170 17.76 -14.72 1.61
N ARG A 171 18.75 -15.41 2.16
CA ARG A 171 18.53 -16.42 3.19
C ARG A 171 18.23 -15.74 4.53
N ILE A 172 17.09 -16.04 5.13
CA ILE A 172 16.69 -15.54 6.46
C ILE A 172 17.10 -16.54 7.54
N SER A 173 16.82 -17.82 7.30
CA SER A 173 17.15 -18.90 8.21
C SER A 173 17.52 -20.16 7.42
N GLU A 174 17.87 -21.22 8.14
CA GLU A 174 18.06 -22.53 7.50
C GLU A 174 16.79 -23.01 6.78
N GLN A 175 15.60 -22.57 7.22
CA GLN A 175 14.31 -22.99 6.67
C GLN A 175 13.68 -22.00 5.67
N LEU A 176 14.17 -20.77 5.52
CA LEU A 176 13.49 -19.72 4.74
C LEU A 176 14.45 -18.89 3.85
N GLU A 177 14.13 -18.82 2.56
CA GLU A 177 14.75 -17.95 1.57
C GLU A 177 13.71 -16.96 1.03
N LEU A 178 14.03 -15.66 0.99
CA LEU A 178 13.20 -14.63 0.37
C LEU A 178 13.74 -14.15 -0.97
N LEU A 179 12.83 -13.99 -1.92
CA LEU A 179 13.08 -13.30 -3.16
C LEU A 179 12.56 -11.87 -3.07
N ASP A 180 13.45 -10.89 -3.25
CA ASP A 180 13.06 -9.51 -3.48
C ASP A 180 12.59 -9.34 -4.93
N ALA A 181 11.29 -9.13 -5.13
CA ALA A 181 10.70 -8.84 -6.42
C ALA A 181 10.45 -7.34 -6.61
N PRO A 182 10.68 -6.79 -7.82
CA PRO A 182 10.31 -5.42 -8.11
C PRO A 182 8.79 -5.23 -7.89
N GLY A 183 8.39 -4.00 -7.58
CA GLY A 183 6.97 -3.67 -7.51
C GLY A 183 6.28 -3.94 -8.85
N VAL A 184 5.11 -4.55 -8.80
CA VAL A 184 4.29 -4.86 -9.98
C VAL A 184 2.98 -4.09 -9.90
N ILE A 185 2.58 -3.57 -11.06
CA ILE A 185 1.38 -2.76 -11.28
C ILE A 185 0.62 -3.43 -12.42
N PRO A 186 -0.72 -3.41 -12.46
CA PRO A 186 -1.47 -3.94 -13.59
C PRO A 186 -1.26 -3.08 -14.86
N LEU A 187 -1.31 -3.71 -16.04
CA LEU A 187 -1.17 -3.03 -17.34
C LEU A 187 -2.26 -1.99 -17.61
N LYS A 188 -3.45 -2.22 -17.07
CA LYS A 188 -4.58 -1.31 -17.09
C LYS A 188 -5.16 -1.26 -15.69
N LEU A 189 -5.27 -0.05 -15.16
CA LEU A 189 -5.99 0.21 -13.92
C LEU A 189 -7.18 1.10 -14.29
N GLU A 190 -8.32 0.44 -14.52
CA GLU A 190 -9.54 1.10 -15.02
C GLU A 190 -10.17 1.99 -13.93
N ASP A 191 -10.05 1.58 -12.67
CA ASP A 191 -10.51 2.32 -11.51
C ASP A 191 -9.62 3.54 -11.23
N GLN A 192 -10.06 4.72 -11.69
CA GLN A 192 -9.35 5.97 -11.48
C GLN A 192 -9.33 6.42 -10.01
N GLU A 193 -10.30 6.00 -9.18
CA GLU A 193 -10.27 6.31 -7.75
C GLU A 193 -9.15 5.53 -7.05
N ALA A 194 -8.98 4.25 -7.39
CA ALA A 194 -7.84 3.47 -6.95
C ALA A 194 -6.52 4.06 -7.47
N ALA A 195 -6.48 4.51 -8.74
CA ALA A 195 -5.30 5.13 -9.34
C ALA A 195 -4.87 6.40 -8.61
N LEU A 196 -5.84 7.27 -8.30
CA LEU A 196 -5.62 8.49 -7.53
C LEU A 196 -5.07 8.18 -6.14
N LYS A 197 -5.68 7.23 -5.41
CA LYS A 197 -5.22 6.79 -4.10
C LYS A 197 -3.79 6.27 -4.13
N LEU A 198 -3.43 5.47 -5.14
CA LEU A 198 -2.06 4.99 -5.35
C LEU A 198 -1.08 6.16 -5.54
N ALA A 199 -1.45 7.19 -6.30
CA ALA A 199 -0.65 8.40 -6.49
C ALA A 199 -0.49 9.18 -5.17
N ILE A 200 -1.57 9.42 -4.45
CA ILE A 200 -1.55 10.09 -3.14
C ILE A 200 -0.59 9.37 -2.18
N CYS A 201 -0.67 8.03 -2.14
CA CYS A 201 0.11 7.18 -1.26
C CYS A 201 1.58 6.96 -1.66
N ASP A 202 1.98 7.41 -2.84
CA ASP A 202 3.29 7.15 -3.48
C ASP A 202 3.53 5.67 -3.83
N ASP A 203 2.47 4.90 -4.11
CA ASP A 203 2.58 3.47 -4.44
C ASP A 203 2.70 3.21 -5.96
N ILE A 204 2.74 4.29 -6.75
CA ILE A 204 3.13 4.32 -8.16
C ILE A 204 4.18 5.43 -8.37
N GLY A 205 4.90 5.41 -9.50
CA GLY A 205 5.99 6.35 -9.71
C GLY A 205 5.51 7.79 -9.92
N GLU A 206 6.24 8.77 -9.37
CA GLU A 206 5.87 10.20 -9.46
C GLU A 206 5.77 10.73 -10.91
N ALA A 207 6.49 10.13 -11.86
CA ALA A 207 6.39 10.46 -13.28
C ALA A 207 5.01 10.13 -13.88
N SER A 208 4.18 9.35 -13.17
CA SER A 208 2.87 8.93 -13.64
C SER A 208 1.77 9.95 -13.34
N TYR A 209 1.99 11.05 -12.63
CA TYR A 209 0.90 11.98 -12.29
C TYR A 209 1.37 13.42 -12.12
N ASP A 210 0.41 14.35 -12.18
CA ASP A 210 0.63 15.76 -11.87
C ASP A 210 0.44 16.01 -10.37
N ASN A 211 1.42 16.65 -9.72
CA ASN A 211 1.39 16.87 -8.28
C ASN A 211 0.24 17.77 -7.85
N GLN A 212 -0.06 18.83 -8.62
CA GLN A 212 -1.10 19.79 -8.26
C GLN A 212 -2.47 19.11 -8.34
N LEU A 213 -2.73 18.35 -9.40
CA LEU A 213 -3.99 17.61 -9.54
C LEU A 213 -4.18 16.58 -8.42
N VAL A 214 -3.14 15.79 -8.11
CA VAL A 214 -3.22 14.77 -7.05
C VAL A 214 -3.33 15.41 -5.66
N ALA A 215 -2.67 16.54 -5.41
CA ALA A 215 -2.76 17.27 -4.15
C ALA A 215 -4.13 17.92 -3.95
N SER A 216 -4.70 18.51 -5.00
CA SER A 216 -6.07 19.03 -4.98
C SER A 216 -7.07 17.91 -4.69
N ALA A 217 -6.93 16.77 -5.37
CA ALA A 217 -7.82 15.62 -5.16
C ALA A 217 -7.66 14.98 -3.77
N LEU A 218 -6.44 15.02 -3.19
CA LEU A 218 -6.23 14.67 -1.79
C LEU A 218 -7.01 15.62 -0.87
N ALA A 219 -6.97 16.93 -1.10
CA ALA A 219 -7.72 17.89 -0.27
C ALA A 219 -9.24 17.62 -0.33
N ASP A 220 -9.79 17.41 -1.52
CA ASP A 220 -11.20 17.01 -1.70
C ASP A 220 -11.53 15.71 -0.94
N LEU A 221 -10.65 14.70 -1.06
CA LEU A 221 -10.84 13.41 -0.40
C LEU A 221 -10.78 13.54 1.14
N LEU A 222 -9.88 14.37 1.67
CA LEU A 222 -9.79 14.62 3.11
C LEU A 222 -11.05 15.30 3.65
N LEU A 223 -11.55 16.32 2.95
CA LEU A 223 -12.81 17.00 3.30
C LEU A 223 -14.00 16.03 3.27
N TYR A 224 -14.10 15.21 2.23
CA TYR A 224 -15.14 14.19 2.14
C TYR A 224 -15.05 13.18 3.29
N LEU A 225 -13.87 12.63 3.56
CA LEU A 225 -13.68 11.63 4.61
C LEU A 225 -13.94 12.22 6.01
N GLU A 226 -13.57 13.47 6.24
CA GLU A 226 -13.92 14.19 7.47
C GLU A 226 -15.43 14.28 7.67
N ALA A 227 -16.19 14.55 6.60
CA ALA A 227 -17.65 14.63 6.68
C ALA A 227 -18.33 13.27 6.93
N VAL A 228 -17.80 12.18 6.36
CA VAL A 228 -18.49 10.86 6.41
C VAL A 228 -17.92 9.86 7.42
N ALA A 229 -16.70 10.08 7.93
CA ALA A 229 -15.99 9.13 8.80
C ALA A 229 -15.36 9.81 10.02
N THR A 230 -16.14 10.69 10.67
CA THR A 230 -15.76 11.52 11.82
C THR A 230 -15.12 10.75 12.99
N ASN A 231 -15.54 9.51 13.24
CA ASN A 231 -15.00 8.68 14.33
C ASN A 231 -13.73 7.92 13.95
N VAL A 232 -13.31 7.95 12.68
CA VAL A 232 -12.18 7.17 12.16
C VAL A 232 -10.99 8.05 11.79
N LEU A 233 -11.22 9.33 11.48
CA LEU A 233 -10.18 10.29 11.08
C LEU A 233 -9.82 11.28 12.19
N PRO A 234 -8.60 11.86 12.16
CA PRO A 234 -8.30 13.06 12.94
C PRO A 234 -9.24 14.20 12.57
N LYS A 235 -9.62 15.03 13.55
CA LYS A 235 -10.46 16.21 13.32
C LYS A 235 -9.66 17.27 12.56
N LYS A 236 -10.24 17.83 11.49
CA LYS A 236 -9.69 18.95 10.72
C LYS A 236 -8.19 18.86 10.44
N PRO A 237 -7.70 17.81 9.75
CA PRO A 237 -6.27 17.58 9.57
C PRO A 237 -5.58 18.69 8.78
N LEU A 238 -6.28 19.28 7.80
CA LEU A 238 -5.77 20.40 6.99
C LEU A 238 -5.63 21.67 7.82
N GLU A 239 -6.69 22.10 8.52
CA GLU A 239 -6.67 23.28 9.38
C GLU A 239 -5.63 23.15 10.49
N THR A 240 -5.54 21.98 11.15
CA THR A 240 -4.57 21.74 12.22
C THR A 240 -3.12 21.84 11.72
N ARG A 241 -2.83 21.35 10.51
CA ARG A 241 -1.48 21.37 9.96
C ARG A 241 -1.07 22.72 9.40
N TYR A 242 -1.99 23.39 8.72
CA TYR A 242 -1.70 24.57 7.92
C TYR A 242 -2.26 25.87 8.47
N GLU A 243 -3.00 25.83 9.59
CA GLU A 243 -3.68 26.98 10.20
C GLU A 243 -4.57 27.72 9.18
N LEU A 244 -5.11 26.96 8.23
CA LEU A 244 -5.97 27.46 7.17
C LEU A 244 -7.22 26.59 7.10
N ASP A 245 -8.37 27.21 7.31
CA ASP A 245 -9.66 26.54 7.22
C ASP A 245 -9.94 26.14 5.76
N PRO A 246 -10.22 24.86 5.45
CA PRO A 246 -10.49 24.42 4.09
C PRO A 246 -11.89 24.80 3.56
N THR A 247 -12.49 25.90 4.02
CA THR A 247 -13.84 26.38 3.66
C THR A 247 -14.06 26.69 2.17
N THR A 248 -13.08 26.46 1.31
CA THR A 248 -13.17 26.66 -0.13
C THR A 248 -13.96 25.53 -0.80
N ASP A 249 -14.68 25.85 -1.88
CA ASP A 249 -15.59 24.92 -2.57
C ASP A 249 -14.91 23.69 -3.18
N THR A 250 -13.60 23.73 -3.45
CA THR A 250 -12.84 22.62 -4.05
C THR A 250 -11.42 22.54 -3.49
N GLY A 251 -10.81 21.35 -3.60
CA GLY A 251 -9.43 21.09 -3.22
C GLY A 251 -8.41 21.87 -4.06
N GLU A 252 -8.77 22.22 -5.29
CA GLU A 252 -7.96 23.14 -6.12
C GLU A 252 -7.95 24.54 -5.53
N ALA A 253 -9.13 25.08 -5.18
CA ALA A 253 -9.24 26.37 -4.52
C ALA A 253 -8.49 26.38 -3.18
N TYR A 254 -8.59 25.29 -2.40
CA TYR A 254 -7.82 25.14 -1.17
C TYR A 254 -6.30 25.16 -1.43
N LEU A 255 -5.83 24.42 -2.44
CA LEU A 255 -4.40 24.35 -2.77
C LEU A 255 -3.83 25.73 -3.14
N HIS A 256 -4.57 26.50 -3.94
CA HIS A 256 -4.20 27.88 -4.28
C HIS A 256 -4.21 28.80 -3.07
N ALA A 257 -5.24 28.73 -2.22
CA ALA A 257 -5.32 29.51 -1.00
C ALA A 257 -4.16 29.19 -0.04
N LEU A 258 -3.80 27.90 0.09
CA LEU A 258 -2.67 27.46 0.88
C LEU A 258 -1.34 27.96 0.32
N ALA A 259 -1.20 28.01 -1.00
CA ALA A 259 -0.01 28.53 -1.66
C ALA A 259 0.22 30.01 -1.34
N GLU A 260 -0.84 30.83 -1.41
CA GLU A 260 -0.78 32.23 -0.99
C GLU A 260 -0.48 32.37 0.51
N HIS A 261 -1.11 31.54 1.34
CA HIS A 261 -0.98 31.62 2.80
C HIS A 261 0.43 31.27 3.31
N ARG A 262 1.10 30.23 2.76
CA ARG A 262 2.37 29.71 3.31
C ARG A 262 3.55 29.62 2.33
N PHE A 263 3.30 29.70 1.03
CA PHE A 263 4.31 29.36 0.02
C PHE A 263 4.52 30.46 -1.03
N LYS A 264 4.10 31.70 -0.75
CA LYS A 264 4.29 32.87 -1.63
C LYS A 264 3.69 32.66 -3.03
N GLY A 265 2.54 31.99 -3.11
CA GLY A 265 1.84 31.68 -4.36
C GLY A 265 2.44 30.51 -5.15
N ASP A 266 3.47 29.81 -4.65
CA ASP A 266 4.05 28.65 -5.34
C ASP A 266 3.18 27.39 -5.15
N VAL A 267 2.28 27.16 -6.11
CA VAL A 267 1.32 26.05 -6.09
C VAL A 267 2.00 24.68 -6.21
N GLU A 268 3.03 24.55 -7.06
CA GLU A 268 3.74 23.28 -7.25
C GLU A 268 4.47 22.85 -5.97
N ARG A 269 5.14 23.80 -5.31
CA ARG A 269 5.79 23.54 -4.02
C ARG A 269 4.76 23.17 -2.95
N THR A 270 3.63 23.86 -2.94
CA THR A 270 2.52 23.60 -2.00
C THR A 270 1.97 22.19 -2.19
N ALA A 271 1.73 21.78 -3.44
CA ALA A 271 1.23 20.46 -3.79
C ALA A 271 2.17 19.35 -3.29
N ARG A 272 3.46 19.48 -3.58
CA ARG A 272 4.48 18.52 -3.09
C ARG A 272 4.55 18.46 -1.58
N GLN A 273 4.44 19.61 -0.91
CA GLN A 273 4.46 19.68 0.55
C GLN A 273 3.23 18.99 1.15
N LEU A 274 2.04 19.24 0.61
CA LEU A 274 0.79 18.60 1.06
C LEU A 274 0.85 17.07 0.92
N LEU A 275 1.27 16.58 -0.25
CA LEU A 275 1.47 15.15 -0.47
C LEU A 275 2.53 14.56 0.47
N THR A 276 3.65 15.26 0.68
CA THR A 276 4.71 14.83 1.58
C THR A 276 4.23 14.76 3.03
N ASP A 277 3.48 15.77 3.49
CA ASP A 277 2.94 15.82 4.85
C ASP A 277 1.95 14.68 5.09
N PHE A 278 1.08 14.38 4.11
CA PHE A 278 0.24 13.18 4.16
C PHE A 278 1.06 11.89 4.22
N ARG A 279 2.04 11.71 3.32
CA ARG A 279 2.86 10.49 3.21
C ARG A 279 3.73 10.24 4.44
N LYS A 280 4.12 11.29 5.16
CA LYS A 280 4.88 11.22 6.42
C LYS A 280 4.00 11.17 7.68
N GLY A 281 2.67 11.27 7.53
CA GLY A 281 1.73 11.21 8.64
C GLY A 281 1.64 12.51 9.45
N PHE A 282 2.14 13.63 8.92
CA PHE A 282 2.04 14.95 9.57
C PHE A 282 0.62 15.52 9.55
N LEU A 283 -0.26 14.99 8.70
CA LEU A 283 -1.71 15.24 8.76
C LEU A 283 -2.42 14.33 9.78
N GLY A 284 -1.68 13.45 10.46
CA GLY A 284 -2.22 12.41 11.32
C GLY A 284 -2.37 11.06 10.60
N THR A 285 -2.95 10.10 11.31
CA THR A 285 -3.18 8.73 10.80
C THR A 285 -4.48 8.69 10.02
N ILE A 286 -4.39 8.74 8.69
CA ILE A 286 -5.54 8.86 7.80
C ILE A 286 -5.60 7.66 6.85
N PRO A 287 -6.56 6.74 7.04
CA PRO A 287 -6.89 5.76 6.02
C PRO A 287 -7.65 6.43 4.87
N LEU A 288 -7.24 6.21 3.63
CA LEU A 288 -8.00 6.68 2.45
C LEU A 288 -9.04 5.66 1.99
N GLU A 289 -8.98 4.44 2.54
CA GLU A 289 -9.98 3.40 2.34
C GLU A 289 -10.47 2.85 3.67
N LEU A 290 -11.77 2.62 3.72
CA LEU A 290 -12.44 1.83 4.74
C LEU A 290 -13.05 0.59 4.08
N PRO A 291 -13.30 -0.49 4.84
CA PRO A 291 -13.95 -1.66 4.29
C PRO A 291 -15.30 -1.31 3.64
N PRO A 292 -15.68 -1.97 2.54
CA PRO A 292 -17.03 -1.89 2.01
C PRO A 292 -18.06 -2.13 3.12
N ASN A 293 -19.11 -1.30 3.15
CA ASN A 293 -20.17 -1.28 4.17
C ASN A 293 -19.76 -0.83 5.58
N ALA A 294 -18.51 -0.41 5.81
CA ALA A 294 -18.14 0.20 7.09
C ALA A 294 -18.95 1.48 7.34
N LEU A 295 -19.16 2.30 6.32
CA LEU A 295 -19.90 3.56 6.41
C LEU A 295 -21.42 3.39 6.55
N THR A 296 -22.01 2.31 6.03
CA THR A 296 -23.44 2.00 6.20
C THR A 296 -23.77 1.41 7.57
N SER A 297 -22.77 0.88 8.28
CA SER A 297 -22.95 0.34 9.64
C SER A 297 -23.03 1.43 10.71
N PHE A 298 -22.64 2.68 10.40
CA PHE A 298 -22.70 3.81 11.32
C PHE A 298 -24.04 4.56 11.28
N SER A 299 -24.87 4.35 10.25
CA SER A 299 -26.21 4.94 10.15
C SER A 299 -27.31 4.08 10.79
N SER A 300 -26.97 2.91 11.35
CA SER A 300 -27.93 2.00 12.00
C SER A 300 -27.92 2.08 13.54
N ILE A 301 -27.17 3.02 14.12
CA ILE A 301 -27.01 3.21 15.58
C ILE A 301 -27.62 4.55 16.06
N PHE A 302 -28.43 5.22 15.24
CA PHE A 302 -29.29 6.33 15.67
C PHE A 302 -30.70 6.17 15.11
#